data_AF-A0A3E2VL63-F1
#
_entry.id   AF-A0A3E2VL63-F1
#
_cell.length_a   1.000
_cell.length_b   1.000
_cell.length_c   1.000
_cell.angle_alpha   90.00
_cell.angle_beta   90.00
_cell.angle_gamma   90.00
#
_symmetry.space_group_name_H-M   'P 1'
#
loop_
_entity.id
_entity.type
_entity.pdbx_description
1 polymer ?
#
loop_
_entity_poly.entity_id
_entity_poly.type
_entity_poly.pdbx_seq_one_letter_code
_entity_poly.pdbx_strand_id
1 'polypeptide(L)'
;MTHEEEHKKQELKKAQRVGIDRALAKQRSGQGTYGRPQVELPQDFEEQVRKCVRNEQPLETYRKATGLKKATFYKYAKKVLQ
;
A
#
# COMPACT_ATOMS: atom_id res chain seq x y z
N MET A 1 20.83 18.58 -25.37
CA MET A 1 19.69 17.88 -25.99
C MET A 1 19.20 18.73 -27.14
N THR A 2 18.87 18.11 -28.26
CA THR A 2 18.31 18.81 -29.42
C THR A 2 16.80 19.03 -29.23
N HIS A 3 16.22 20.04 -29.88
CA HIS A 3 14.76 20.27 -29.83
C HIS A 3 13.96 19.06 -30.33
N GLU A 4 14.50 18.30 -31.27
CA GLU A 4 13.86 17.09 -31.77
C GLU A 4 13.77 15.99 -30.70
N GLU A 5 14.83 15.82 -29.90
CA GLU A 5 14.84 14.88 -28.77
C GLU A 5 13.84 15.29 -27.68
N GLU A 6 13.70 16.60 -27.42
CA GLU A 6 12.74 17.13 -26.46
C GLU A 6 11.30 16.88 -26.92
N HIS A 7 11.00 17.13 -28.19
CA HIS A 7 9.70 16.86 -28.78
C HIS A 7 9.34 15.37 -28.69
N LYS A 8 10.27 14.47 -29.06
CA LYS A 8 10.08 13.01 -28.94
C LYS A 8 9.82 12.58 -27.49
N LYS A 9 10.52 13.15 -26.51
CA LYS A 9 10.27 12.88 -25.08
C LYS A 9 8.90 13.36 -24.63
N GLN A 10 8.43 14.50 -25.13
CA GLN A 10 7.10 15.00 -24.80
C GLN A 10 6.00 14.09 -25.35
N GLU A 11 6.12 13.67 -26.61
CA GLU A 11 5.18 12.72 -27.23
C GLU A 11 5.14 11.38 -26.49
N LEU A 12 6.31 10.87 -26.09
CA LEU A 12 6.39 9.65 -25.28
C LEU A 12 5.68 9.81 -23.93
N LYS A 13 5.87 10.94 -23.24
CA LYS A 13 5.19 11.22 -21.96
C LYS A 13 3.67 11.32 -22.14
N LYS A 14 3.19 11.94 -23.22
CA LYS A 14 1.76 12.00 -23.54
C LYS A 14 1.18 10.60 -23.75
N ALA A 15 1.84 9.77 -24.56
CA ALA A 15 1.42 8.39 -24.80
C ALA A 15 1.43 7.55 -23.52
N GLN A 16 2.48 7.68 -22.71
CA GLN A 16 2.59 7.01 -21.41
C GLN A 16 1.44 7.43 -20.48
N ARG A 17 1.10 8.73 -20.46
CA ARG A 17 0.02 9.25 -19.62
C ARG A 17 -1.33 8.62 -19.98
N VAL A 18 -1.63 8.49 -21.26
CA VAL A 18 -2.85 7.79 -21.74
C VAL A 18 -2.89 6.35 -21.23
N GLY A 19 -1.75 5.65 -21.24
CA GLY A 19 -1.65 4.29 -20.68
C GLY A 19 -1.89 4.25 -19.17
N ILE A 20 -1.31 5.19 -18.42
CA ILE A 20 -1.52 5.32 -16.97
C ILE A 20 -3.00 5.57 -16.66
N ASP A 21 -3.66 6.49 -17.37
CA ASP A 21 -5.06 6.82 -17.12
C ASP A 21 -5.97 5.60 -17.38
N ARG A 22 -5.67 4.78 -18.39
CA ARG A 22 -6.36 3.50 -18.62
C ARG A 22 -6.14 2.50 -17.49
N ALA A 23 -4.91 2.38 -16.97
CA ALA A 23 -4.61 1.48 -15.85
C ALA A 23 -5.32 1.92 -14.56
N LEU A 24 -5.36 3.23 -14.29
CA LEU A 24 -6.09 3.81 -13.16
C LEU A 24 -7.61 3.61 -13.30
N ALA A 25 -8.17 3.69 -14.52
CA ALA A 25 -9.57 3.39 -14.77
C ALA A 25 -9.90 1.91 -14.44
N LYS A 26 -9.04 0.98 -14.85
CA LYS A 26 -9.17 -0.46 -14.50
C LYS A 26 -9.07 -0.70 -13.00
N GLN A 27 -8.19 0.03 -12.31
CA GLN A 27 -8.10 -0.05 -10.86
C GLN A 27 -9.40 0.40 -10.18
N ARG A 28 -10.00 1.50 -10.64
CA ARG A 28 -11.28 2.00 -10.12
C ARG A 28 -12.45 1.05 -10.38
N SER A 29 -12.45 0.33 -11.50
CA SER A 29 -13.46 -0.70 -11.81
C SER A 29 -13.20 -2.05 -11.15
N GLY A 30 -12.12 -2.20 -10.36
CA GLY A 30 -11.76 -3.46 -9.70
C GLY A 30 -11.15 -4.51 -10.64
N GLN A 31 -10.90 -4.17 -11.91
CA GLN A 31 -10.36 -5.08 -12.94
C GLN A 31 -8.83 -4.98 -13.07
N GLY A 32 -8.16 -4.45 -12.05
CA GLY A 32 -6.70 -4.35 -12.01
C GLY A 32 -6.21 -3.70 -10.72
N THR A 33 -4.92 -3.80 -10.45
CA THR A 33 -4.26 -3.12 -9.33
C THR A 33 -3.08 -2.31 -9.84
N TYR A 34 -2.82 -1.18 -9.19
CA TYR A 34 -1.67 -0.34 -9.46
C TYR A 34 -0.90 -0.11 -8.16
N GLY A 35 0.42 0.04 -8.28
CA GLY A 35 1.33 0.18 -7.14
C GLY A 35 1.81 -1.17 -6.60
N ARG A 36 2.42 -1.13 -5.41
CA ARG A 36 2.96 -2.31 -4.76
C ARG A 36 1.81 -3.18 -4.19
N PRO A 37 1.84 -4.52 -4.36
CA PRO A 37 0.93 -5.41 -3.65
C PRO A 37 0.90 -5.11 -2.15
N GLN A 38 -0.30 -5.12 -1.57
CA GLN A 38 -0.44 -4.86 -0.14
C GLN A 38 0.18 -5.99 0.67
N VAL A 39 0.62 -5.63 1.89
CA VAL A 39 1.13 -6.62 2.84
C VAL A 39 -0.03 -7.49 3.31
N GLU A 40 0.16 -8.80 3.27
CA GLU A 40 -0.75 -9.75 3.87
C GLU A 40 -0.64 -9.66 5.39
N LEU A 41 -1.76 -9.37 6.04
CA LEU A 41 -1.85 -9.35 7.50
C LEU A 41 -2.29 -10.73 7.99
N PRO A 42 -1.85 -11.15 9.19
CA PRO A 42 -2.41 -12.32 9.86
C PRO A 42 -3.94 -12.21 9.96
N GLN A 43 -4.64 -13.34 9.81
CA GLN A 43 -6.10 -13.37 9.86
C GLN A 43 -6.66 -12.88 11.21
N ASP A 44 -5.89 -13.09 12.29
CA ASP A 44 -6.23 -12.69 13.65
C ASP A 44 -5.77 -11.26 14.02
N PHE A 45 -5.21 -10.52 13.07
CA PHE A 45 -4.53 -9.25 13.34
C PHE A 45 -5.40 -8.22 14.06
N GLU A 46 -6.63 -8.00 13.57
CA GLU A 46 -7.52 -7.01 14.18
C GLU A 46 -7.95 -7.41 15.59
N GLU A 47 -8.28 -8.69 15.78
CA GLU A 47 -8.72 -9.23 17.05
C GLU A 47 -7.61 -9.14 18.11
N GLN A 48 -6.39 -9.55 17.76
CA GLN A 48 -5.25 -9.50 18.67
C GLN A 48 -4.88 -8.06 19.02
N VAL A 49 -4.87 -7.14 18.06
CA VAL A 49 -4.58 -5.72 18.34
C VAL A 49 -5.60 -5.15 19.34
N ARG A 50 -6.90 -5.41 19.14
CA ARG A 50 -7.94 -4.96 20.08
C ARG A 50 -7.82 -5.64 21.44
N LYS A 51 -7.52 -6.93 21.48
CA LYS A 51 -7.32 -7.71 22.73
C LYS A 51 -6.12 -7.18 23.52
N CYS A 52 -5.01 -6.88 22.85
CA CYS A 52 -3.84 -6.30 23.50
C CYS A 52 -4.19 -4.96 24.15
N VAL A 53 -4.90 -4.08 23.46
CA VAL A 53 -5.31 -2.78 24.04
C VAL A 53 -6.28 -2.96 25.20
N ARG A 54 -7.31 -3.81 25.06
CA ARG A 54 -8.30 -4.07 26.11
C ARG A 54 -7.68 -4.66 27.39
N ASN A 55 -6.69 -5.53 27.23
CA ASN A 55 -6.04 -6.22 28.35
C ASN A 55 -4.76 -5.50 28.82
N GLU A 56 -4.54 -4.25 28.38
CA GLU A 56 -3.35 -3.43 28.68
C GLU A 56 -2.01 -4.14 28.36
N GLN A 57 -2.02 -5.05 27.38
CA GLN A 57 -0.83 -5.79 26.97
C GLN A 57 -0.01 -5.04 25.91
N PRO A 58 1.33 -5.13 25.97
CA PRO A 58 2.19 -4.51 24.96
C PRO A 58 1.98 -5.09 23.56
N LEU A 59 1.65 -4.22 22.60
CA LEU A 59 1.54 -4.57 21.17
C LEU A 59 2.86 -5.09 20.57
N GLU A 60 4.00 -4.73 21.16
CA GLU A 60 5.33 -5.18 20.71
C GLU A 60 5.49 -6.71 20.81
N THR A 61 4.82 -7.34 21.79
CA THR A 61 4.84 -8.80 21.96
C THR A 61 4.17 -9.48 20.78
N TYR A 62 2.97 -9.03 20.40
CA TYR A 62 2.26 -9.54 19.24
C TYR A 62 3.02 -9.25 17.93
N ARG A 63 3.57 -8.04 17.77
CA ARG A 63 4.40 -7.67 16.60
C ARG A 63 5.50 -8.69 16.36
N LYS A 64 6.27 -9.05 17.39
CA LYS A 64 7.38 -10.00 17.26
C LYS A 64 6.92 -11.37 16.75
N ALA A 65 5.71 -11.80 17.13
CA ALA A 65 5.12 -13.05 16.64
C ALA A 65 4.67 -12.98 15.16
N THR A 66 4.25 -11.79 14.68
CA THR A 66 3.78 -11.62 13.28
C THR A 66 4.88 -11.59 12.22
N GLY A 67 6.15 -11.39 12.60
CA GLY A 67 7.25 -11.16 11.65
C GLY A 67 7.21 -9.83 10.90
N LEU A 68 6.21 -8.97 11.17
CA LEU A 68 6.07 -7.67 10.52
C LEU A 68 7.15 -6.67 11.00
N LYS A 69 7.65 -5.87 10.06
CA LYS A 69 8.50 -4.71 10.38
C LYS A 69 7.74 -3.74 11.27
N LYS A 70 8.44 -3.10 12.21
CA LYS A 70 7.86 -2.16 13.19
C LYS A 70 6.99 -1.08 12.55
N ALA A 71 7.51 -0.39 11.53
CA ALA A 71 6.75 0.65 10.82
C ALA A 71 5.48 0.11 10.14
N THR A 72 5.55 -1.09 9.55
CA THR A 72 4.40 -1.75 8.92
C THR A 72 3.35 -2.12 9.95
N PHE A 73 3.75 -2.79 11.04
CA PHE A 73 2.85 -3.21 12.10
C PHE A 73 2.08 -2.03 12.71
N TYR A 74 2.77 -0.98 13.16
CA TYR A 74 2.11 0.14 13.82
C TYR A 74 1.25 0.97 12.86
N LYS A 75 1.60 1.03 11.56
CA LYS A 75 0.74 1.64 10.53
C LYS A 75 -0.62 0.94 10.46
N TYR A 76 -0.64 -0.41 10.51
CA TYR A 76 -1.89 -1.17 10.46
C TYR A 76 -2.60 -1.21 11.81
N ALA A 77 -1.88 -1.36 12.93
CA ALA A 77 -2.47 -1.30 14.26
C ALA A 77 -3.18 0.03 14.51
N LYS A 78 -2.60 1.16 14.06
CA LYS A 78 -3.26 2.47 14.13
C LYS A 78 -4.61 2.49 13.40
N LYS A 79 -4.71 1.85 12.22
CA LYS A 79 -5.97 1.79 11.47
C LYS A 79 -7.04 0.95 12.16
N VAL A 80 -6.65 -0.05 12.95
CA VAL A 80 -7.57 -0.91 13.71
C VAL A 80 -8.10 -0.21 14.96
N LEU A 81 -7.30 0.70 15.52
CA LEU A 81 -7.59 1.43 16.76
C LEU A 81 -8.22 2.82 16.52
N GLN A 82 -8.32 3.25 15.27
CA GLN A 82 -9.06 4.45 14.85
C GLN A 82 -10.53 4.12 14.64
#